data_AF-A0A0F9RW43-F1
#
_entry.id   AF-A0A0F9RW43-F1
#
_cell.length_a   1.000
_cell.length_b   1.000
_cell.length_c   1.000
_cell.angle_alpha   90.00
_cell.angle_beta   90.00
_cell.angle_gamma   90.00
#
_symmetry.space_group_name_H-M   'P 1'
#
loop_
_entity.id
_entity.type
_entity.pdbx_description
1 polymer ?
#
loop_
_entity_poly.entity_id
_entity_poly.type
_entity_poly.pdbx_seq_one_letter_code
_entity_poly.pdbx_strand_id
1 'polypeptide(L)'
;MNPLLAKFDTAPFSQIENEHFKPAFLQAIDDARSEIDAITSSTENPSFQNTIEALEFSGQQLDRISSVFFNLNSAETNENIQKIAQEVSPLLSEFSNDITLNEALFKRIKSVYSQKDMLNLSVEQQTLLDKKYKQYIDTLYKNMLIESGMSKWQANLRYLALR
;
A
#
# COMPACT_ATOMS: atom_id res chain seq x y z
N MET A 1 18.63 10.41 16.85
CA MET A 1 17.29 9.83 16.63
C MET A 1 16.74 10.46 15.37
N ASN A 2 16.19 9.68 14.42
CA ASN A 2 15.66 10.24 13.18
C ASN A 2 14.28 10.87 13.45
N PRO A 3 14.09 12.20 13.25
CA PRO A 3 12.82 12.87 13.57
C PRO A 3 11.65 12.40 12.70
N LEU A 4 11.92 11.86 11.50
CA LEU A 4 10.90 11.32 10.60
C LEU A 4 10.30 9.99 11.11
N LEU A 5 11.03 9.25 11.95
CA LEU A 5 10.57 7.99 12.56
C LEU A 5 9.85 8.21 13.90
N ALA A 6 9.86 9.44 14.43
CA ALA A 6 9.14 9.78 15.64
C ALA A 6 7.63 9.99 15.37
N LYS A 7 6.80 9.86 16.41
CA LYS A 7 5.40 10.30 16.33
C LYS A 7 5.35 11.83 16.32
N PHE A 8 4.57 12.40 15.41
CA PHE A 8 4.33 13.83 15.31
C PHE A 8 2.98 14.09 14.66
N ASP A 9 2.23 15.09 15.16
CA ASP A 9 0.95 15.49 14.55
C ASP A 9 1.18 16.46 13.38
N THR A 10 2.22 17.28 13.47
CA THR A 10 2.70 18.18 12.41
C THR A 10 4.15 17.87 12.09
N ALA A 11 4.52 17.94 10.81
CA ALA A 11 5.88 17.62 10.39
C ALA A 11 6.89 18.58 11.08
N PRO A 12 7.91 18.07 11.80
CA PRO A 12 8.86 18.89 12.52
C PRO A 12 9.93 19.45 11.57
N PHE A 13 9.54 20.25 10.56
CA PHE A 13 10.41 20.72 9.48
C PHE A 13 11.72 21.34 9.97
N SER A 14 11.71 22.07 11.09
CA SER A 14 12.91 22.67 11.70
C SER A 14 13.97 21.66 12.17
N GLN A 15 13.61 20.37 12.29
CA GLN A 15 14.50 19.29 12.73
C GLN A 15 14.84 18.32 11.58
N ILE A 16 14.18 18.46 10.42
CA ILE A 16 14.37 17.55 9.29
C ILE A 16 15.53 18.06 8.45
N GLU A 17 16.51 17.19 8.22
CA GLU A 17 17.65 17.41 7.33
C GLU A 17 17.57 16.39 6.18
N ASN A 18 18.22 16.66 5.06
CA ASN A 18 18.14 15.82 3.86
C ASN A 18 18.59 14.37 4.16
N GLU A 19 19.60 14.24 5.01
CA GLU A 19 20.24 13.00 5.45
C GLU A 19 19.28 12.10 6.25
N HIS A 20 18.19 12.66 6.79
CA HIS A 20 17.17 11.89 7.50
C HIS A 20 16.28 11.07 6.56
N PHE A 21 16.07 11.50 5.33
CA PHE A 21 15.06 10.89 4.46
C PHE A 21 15.39 9.46 4.06
N LYS A 22 16.56 9.21 3.44
CA LYS A 22 16.89 7.88 2.93
C LYS A 22 16.87 6.80 4.04
N PRO A 23 17.49 6.99 5.21
CA PRO A 23 17.39 6.02 6.30
C PRO A 23 15.96 5.85 6.81
N ALA A 24 15.15 6.92 6.85
CA ALA A 24 13.75 6.83 7.27
C ALA A 24 12.89 6.03 6.27
N PHE A 25 13.10 6.23 4.97
CA PHE A 25 12.42 5.46 3.92
C PHE A 25 12.75 3.97 4.02
N LEU A 26 14.02 3.61 4.16
CA LEU A 26 14.43 2.21 4.28
C LEU A 26 13.76 1.54 5.48
N GLN A 27 13.84 2.17 6.67
CA GLN A 27 13.21 1.62 7.86
C GLN A 27 11.69 1.51 7.71
N ALA A 28 11.04 2.57 7.20
CA ALA A 28 9.58 2.58 7.08
C ALA A 28 9.05 1.59 6.02
N ILE A 29 9.83 1.28 4.97
CA ILE A 29 9.52 0.21 4.03
C ILE A 29 9.59 -1.15 4.72
N ASP A 30 10.64 -1.40 5.51
CA ASP A 30 10.80 -2.67 6.23
C ASP A 30 9.72 -2.86 7.31
N ASP A 31 9.35 -1.78 8.01
CA ASP A 31 8.25 -1.78 8.97
C ASP A 31 6.92 -2.08 8.27
N ALA A 32 6.64 -1.42 7.13
CA ALA A 32 5.44 -1.64 6.35
C ALA A 32 5.36 -3.06 5.77
N ARG A 33 6.48 -3.64 5.32
CA ARG A 33 6.55 -5.06 4.93
C ARG A 33 6.18 -5.97 6.09
N SER A 34 6.72 -5.70 7.28
CA SER A 34 6.43 -6.50 8.48
C SER A 34 4.94 -6.42 8.89
N GLU A 35 4.31 -5.25 8.75
CA GLU A 35 2.87 -5.08 8.98
C GLU A 35 2.03 -5.91 8.00
N ILE A 36 2.42 -5.96 6.73
CA ILE A 36 1.76 -6.77 5.70
C ILE A 36 1.98 -8.27 5.93
N ASP A 37 3.19 -8.65 6.34
CA ASP A 37 3.52 -10.03 6.70
C ASP A 37 2.67 -10.50 7.88
N ALA A 38 2.42 -9.64 8.88
CA ALA A 38 1.53 -9.96 9.99
C ALA A 38 0.08 -10.22 9.53
N ILE A 39 -0.42 -9.47 8.54
CA ILE A 39 -1.75 -9.70 7.96
C ILE A 39 -1.76 -11.04 7.21
N THR A 40 -0.78 -11.27 6.35
CA THR A 40 -0.77 -12.44 5.45
C THR A 40 -0.48 -13.75 6.17
N SER A 41 0.35 -13.73 7.22
CA SER A 41 0.72 -14.89 8.02
C SER A 41 -0.25 -15.24 9.15
N SER A 42 -1.24 -14.37 9.43
CA SER A 42 -2.24 -14.64 10.47
C SER A 42 -3.01 -15.94 10.21
N THR A 43 -3.03 -16.82 11.21
CA THR A 43 -3.76 -18.10 11.18
C THR A 43 -5.26 -17.94 11.46
N GLU A 44 -5.69 -16.74 11.88
CA GLU A 44 -7.10 -16.45 12.07
C GLU A 44 -7.85 -16.37 10.75
N ASN A 45 -9.12 -16.78 10.77
CA ASN A 45 -10.01 -16.61 9.63
C ASN A 45 -10.05 -15.12 9.21
N PRO A 46 -9.94 -14.80 7.90
CA PRO A 46 -9.99 -13.42 7.44
C PRO A 46 -11.29 -12.71 7.86
N SER A 47 -11.14 -11.56 8.49
CA SER A 47 -12.23 -10.67 8.89
C SER A 47 -11.98 -9.26 8.36
N PHE A 48 -12.99 -8.39 8.42
CA PHE A 48 -12.81 -6.99 8.04
C PHE A 48 -11.67 -6.35 8.85
N GLN A 49 -11.63 -6.59 10.16
CA GLN A 49 -10.67 -6.01 11.09
C GLN A 49 -9.25 -6.51 10.84
N ASN A 50 -9.04 -7.82 10.80
CA ASN A 50 -7.70 -8.41 10.70
C ASN A 50 -7.12 -8.40 9.27
N THR A 51 -7.87 -7.92 8.29
CA THR A 51 -7.45 -7.89 6.88
C THR A 51 -7.63 -6.51 6.25
N ILE A 52 -8.85 -5.97 6.18
CA ILE A 52 -9.12 -4.72 5.46
C ILE A 52 -8.72 -3.50 6.29
N GLU A 53 -9.15 -3.46 7.55
CA GLU A 53 -8.80 -2.39 8.48
C GLU A 53 -7.30 -2.42 8.79
N ALA A 54 -6.74 -3.58 9.14
CA ALA A 54 -5.30 -3.74 9.33
C ALA A 54 -4.48 -3.25 8.11
N LEU A 55 -4.91 -3.57 6.89
CA LEU A 55 -4.27 -3.11 5.66
C LEU A 55 -4.38 -1.58 5.46
N GLU A 56 -5.49 -0.96 5.88
CA GLU A 56 -5.66 0.50 5.81
C GLU A 56 -4.73 1.25 6.78
N PHE A 57 -4.35 0.62 7.88
CA PHE A 57 -3.38 1.17 8.84
C PHE A 57 -1.93 0.80 8.53
N SER A 58 -1.69 -0.16 7.64
CA SER A 58 -0.34 -0.58 7.25
C SER A 58 0.34 0.50 6.40
N GLY A 59 1.64 0.72 6.62
CA GLY A 59 2.45 1.68 5.85
C GLY A 59 2.23 3.14 6.22
N GLN A 60 1.43 3.48 7.24
CA GLN A 60 1.13 4.88 7.56
C GLN A 60 2.37 5.73 7.89
N GLN A 61 3.40 5.14 8.50
CA GLN A 61 4.66 5.86 8.72
C GLN A 61 5.37 6.17 7.40
N LEU A 62 5.43 5.19 6.48
CA LEU A 62 5.99 5.37 5.14
C LEU A 62 5.21 6.43 4.34
N ASP A 63 3.89 6.43 4.42
CA ASP A 63 3.03 7.41 3.75
C ASP A 63 3.27 8.83 4.26
N ARG A 64 3.44 8.99 5.59
CA ARG A 64 3.76 10.29 6.20
C ARG A 64 5.13 10.79 5.76
N ILE A 65 6.15 9.93 5.77
CA ILE A 65 7.51 10.27 5.32
C ILE A 65 7.50 10.64 3.84
N SER A 66 6.84 9.83 3.01
CA SER A 66 6.66 10.08 1.57
C SER A 66 5.98 11.41 1.33
N SER A 67 4.90 11.71 2.05
CA SER A 67 4.15 12.95 1.91
C SER A 67 5.00 14.17 2.24
N VAL A 68 5.77 14.14 3.34
CA VAL A 68 6.69 15.23 3.69
C VAL A 68 7.76 15.41 2.63
N PHE A 69 8.41 14.31 2.21
CA PHE A 69 9.49 14.35 1.24
C PHE A 69 9.04 14.87 -0.13
N PHE A 70 7.95 14.34 -0.68
CA PHE A 70 7.49 14.74 -2.02
C PHE A 70 6.84 16.13 -2.03
N ASN A 71 6.29 16.61 -0.89
CA ASN A 71 5.93 18.03 -0.78
C ASN A 71 7.17 18.93 -0.86
N LEU A 72 8.25 18.62 -0.12
CA LEU A 72 9.50 19.39 -0.21
C LEU A 72 10.13 19.28 -1.60
N ASN A 73 10.13 18.10 -2.21
CA ASN A 73 10.62 17.93 -3.58
C ASN A 73 9.79 18.72 -4.61
N SER A 74 8.52 19.02 -4.32
CA SER A 74 7.69 19.84 -5.19
C SER A 74 7.84 21.34 -4.93
N ALA A 75 8.06 21.75 -3.68
CA ALA A 75 7.98 23.17 -3.27
C ALA A 75 9.35 23.83 -3.04
N GLU A 76 10.33 23.07 -2.53
CA GLU A 76 11.65 23.54 -2.09
C GLU A 76 12.74 22.54 -2.52
N THR A 77 12.71 22.15 -3.79
CA THR A 77 13.65 21.16 -4.33
C THR A 77 15.09 21.69 -4.37
N ASN A 78 16.05 20.77 -4.29
CA ASN A 78 17.47 21.02 -4.45
C ASN A 78 18.17 19.74 -4.94
N GLU A 79 19.45 19.83 -5.29
CA GLU A 79 20.22 18.69 -5.83
C GLU A 79 20.22 17.46 -4.90
N ASN A 80 20.28 17.68 -3.57
CA ASN A 80 20.26 16.58 -2.60
C ASN A 80 18.89 15.90 -2.55
N ILE A 81 17.79 16.67 -2.50
CA ILE A 81 16.43 16.14 -2.52
C ILE A 81 16.15 15.40 -3.83
N GLN A 82 16.59 15.93 -4.98
CA GLN A 82 16.45 15.25 -6.27
C GLN A 82 17.21 13.92 -6.31
N LYS A 83 18.44 13.89 -5.78
CA LYS A 83 19.23 12.67 -5.68
C LYS A 83 18.55 11.63 -4.79
N ILE A 84 18.04 12.05 -3.62
CA ILE A 84 17.27 11.16 -2.74
C ILE A 84 16.04 10.63 -3.48
N ALA A 85 15.32 11.48 -4.22
CA ALA A 85 14.13 11.06 -4.97
C ALA A 85 14.46 9.99 -6.01
N GLN A 86 15.58 10.12 -6.73
CA GLN A 86 16.07 9.12 -7.68
C GLN A 86 16.40 7.78 -6.99
N GLU A 87 16.92 7.83 -5.76
CA GLU A 87 17.28 6.64 -5.00
C GLU A 87 16.05 5.95 -4.36
N VAL A 88 15.08 6.70 -3.84
CA VAL A 88 13.94 6.13 -3.10
C VAL A 88 12.74 5.79 -3.99
N SER A 89 12.55 6.47 -5.13
CA SER A 89 11.39 6.21 -6.00
C SER A 89 11.34 4.78 -6.56
N PRO A 90 12.47 4.16 -6.96
CA PRO A 90 12.48 2.74 -7.34
C PRO A 90 12.12 1.83 -6.17
N LEU A 91 12.60 2.10 -4.95
CA LEU A 91 12.30 1.32 -3.75
C LEU A 91 10.81 1.38 -3.39
N LEU A 92 10.21 2.56 -3.47
CA LEU A 92 8.77 2.75 -3.26
C LEU A 92 7.94 2.05 -4.33
N SER A 93 8.41 2.08 -5.59
CA SER A 93 7.77 1.36 -6.69
C SER A 93 7.83 -0.16 -6.48
N GLU A 94 8.98 -0.68 -6.07
CA GLU A 94 9.18 -2.09 -5.74
C GLU A 94 8.25 -2.52 -4.59
N PHE A 95 8.26 -1.79 -3.48
CA PHE A 95 7.37 -2.06 -2.35
C PHE A 95 5.89 -2.03 -2.77
N SER A 96 5.47 -1.02 -3.53
CA SER A 96 4.09 -0.93 -4.05
C SER A 96 3.71 -2.14 -4.92
N ASN A 97 4.64 -2.63 -5.74
CA ASN A 97 4.45 -3.85 -6.52
C ASN A 97 4.35 -5.08 -5.63
N ASP A 98 5.22 -5.21 -4.62
CA ASP A 98 5.17 -6.32 -3.65
C ASP A 98 3.78 -6.43 -3.03
N ILE A 99 3.18 -5.32 -2.60
CA ILE A 99 1.84 -5.31 -1.99
C ILE A 99 0.74 -5.62 -2.99
N THR A 100 0.82 -5.00 -4.17
CA THR A 100 -0.21 -5.11 -5.20
C THR A 100 -0.26 -6.51 -5.81
N LEU A 101 0.89 -7.19 -5.90
CA LEU A 101 1.04 -8.52 -6.46
C LEU A 101 1.03 -9.63 -5.39
N ASN A 102 0.86 -9.29 -4.11
CA ASN A 102 0.85 -10.27 -3.03
C ASN A 102 -0.40 -11.17 -3.09
N GLU A 103 -0.23 -12.39 -3.60
CA GLU A 103 -1.32 -13.36 -3.72
C GLU A 103 -1.94 -13.77 -2.37
N ALA A 104 -1.12 -13.87 -1.30
CA ALA A 104 -1.61 -14.26 0.01
C ALA A 104 -2.53 -13.18 0.58
N LEU A 105 -2.13 -11.91 0.45
CA LEU A 105 -2.94 -10.76 0.83
C LEU A 105 -4.25 -10.72 0.05
N PHE A 106 -4.18 -10.88 -1.29
CA PHE A 106 -5.38 -10.91 -2.12
C PHE A 106 -6.34 -12.04 -1.74
N LYS A 107 -5.84 -13.24 -1.43
CA LYS A 107 -6.67 -14.37 -0.97
C LYS A 107 -7.46 -14.01 0.29
N ARG A 108 -6.83 -13.33 1.26
CA ARG A 108 -7.51 -12.86 2.48
C ARG A 108 -8.57 -11.81 2.17
N ILE A 109 -8.23 -10.79 1.37
CA ILE A 109 -9.16 -9.72 0.97
C ILE A 109 -10.37 -10.32 0.25
N LYS A 110 -10.15 -11.24 -0.68
CA LYS A 110 -11.21 -11.95 -1.41
C LYS A 110 -12.10 -12.75 -0.47
N SER A 111 -11.54 -13.44 0.51
CA SER A 111 -12.32 -14.18 1.51
C SER A 111 -13.28 -13.26 2.28
N VAL A 112 -12.82 -12.07 2.68
CA VAL A 112 -13.68 -11.07 3.35
C VAL A 112 -14.75 -10.53 2.41
N TYR A 113 -14.38 -10.22 1.17
CA TYR A 113 -15.32 -9.71 0.17
C TYR A 113 -16.41 -10.70 -0.20
N SER A 114 -16.09 -12.00 -0.32
CA SER A 114 -17.07 -13.05 -0.66
C SER A 114 -18.17 -13.25 0.39
N GLN A 115 -17.96 -12.78 1.62
CA GLN A 115 -18.95 -12.83 2.70
C GLN A 115 -19.59 -11.48 3.00
N LYS A 116 -19.35 -10.45 2.17
CA LYS A 116 -19.72 -9.05 2.49
C LYS A 116 -21.19 -8.84 2.84
N ASP A 117 -22.11 -9.56 2.20
CA ASP A 117 -23.56 -9.45 2.43
C ASP A 117 -24.00 -10.05 3.79
N MET A 118 -23.14 -10.85 4.43
CA MET A 118 -23.37 -11.44 5.76
C MET A 118 -22.70 -10.64 6.88
N LEU A 119 -21.83 -9.68 6.54
CA LEU A 119 -21.14 -8.86 7.51
C LEU A 119 -21.98 -7.65 7.91
N ASN A 120 -22.09 -7.38 9.20
CA ASN A 120 -22.73 -6.17 9.71
C ASN A 120 -21.74 -4.98 9.68
N LEU A 121 -21.41 -4.50 8.47
CA LEU A 121 -20.48 -3.39 8.24
C LEU A 121 -21.20 -2.05 8.16
N SER A 122 -20.58 -0.98 8.66
CA SER A 122 -21.02 0.40 8.39
C SER A 122 -20.90 0.73 6.90
N VAL A 123 -21.53 1.82 6.46
CA VAL A 123 -21.45 2.29 5.06
C VAL A 123 -20.00 2.59 4.66
N GLU A 124 -19.22 3.19 5.56
CA GLU A 124 -17.81 3.51 5.37
C GLU A 124 -16.96 2.24 5.26
N GLN A 125 -17.23 1.24 6.11
CA GLN A 125 -16.54 -0.04 6.07
C GLN A 125 -16.85 -0.81 4.79
N GLN A 126 -18.12 -0.84 4.35
CA GLN A 126 -18.50 -1.44 3.06
C GLN A 126 -17.79 -0.74 1.90
N THR A 127 -17.76 0.59 1.92
CA THR A 127 -17.06 1.39 0.90
C THR A 127 -15.58 1.08 0.87
N LEU A 128 -14.93 0.96 2.04
CA LEU A 128 -13.52 0.61 2.13
C LEU A 128 -13.25 -0.79 1.56
N LEU A 129 -14.06 -1.79 1.96
CA LEU A 129 -13.96 -3.16 1.46
C LEU A 129 -14.12 -3.21 -0.07
N ASP A 130 -15.15 -2.57 -0.62
CA ASP A 130 -15.42 -2.54 -2.06
C ASP A 130 -14.28 -1.85 -2.82
N LYS A 131 -13.76 -0.73 -2.32
CA LYS A 131 -12.63 -0.01 -2.94
C LYS A 131 -11.36 -0.85 -2.94
N LYS A 132 -10.99 -1.44 -1.81
CA LYS A 132 -9.79 -2.29 -1.70
C LYS A 132 -9.90 -3.50 -2.61
N TYR A 133 -11.03 -4.20 -2.60
CA TYR A 133 -11.23 -5.34 -3.49
C TYR A 133 -11.13 -4.95 -4.97
N LYS A 134 -11.85 -3.89 -5.37
CA LYS A 134 -11.82 -3.39 -6.75
C LYS A 134 -10.41 -3.01 -7.22
N GLN A 135 -9.61 -2.35 -6.38
CA GLN A 135 -8.24 -1.98 -6.71
C GLN A 135 -7.41 -3.21 -7.10
N TYR A 136 -7.50 -4.30 -6.32
CA TYR A 136 -6.81 -5.56 -6.64
C TYR A 136 -7.32 -6.19 -7.95
N ILE A 137 -8.63 -6.25 -8.17
CA ILE A 137 -9.19 -6.84 -9.40
C ILE A 137 -8.79 -6.03 -10.64
N ASP A 138 -8.82 -4.69 -10.56
CA ASP A 138 -8.42 -3.82 -11.65
C ASP A 138 -6.92 -3.99 -11.99
N THR A 139 -6.06 -4.21 -10.99
CA THR A 139 -4.65 -4.53 -11.22
C THR A 139 -4.48 -5.91 -11.85
N LEU A 140 -5.14 -6.96 -11.32
CA LEU A 140 -5.08 -8.29 -11.92
C LEU A 140 -5.51 -8.28 -13.39
N TYR A 141 -6.54 -7.50 -13.73
CA TYR A 141 -6.97 -7.32 -15.11
C TYR A 141 -5.90 -6.68 -16.00
N LYS A 142 -5.24 -5.63 -15.52
CA LYS A 142 -4.13 -5.00 -16.24
C LYS A 142 -2.99 -6.00 -16.46
N ASN A 143 -2.60 -6.76 -15.44
CA ASN A 143 -1.53 -7.76 -15.55
C ASN A 143 -1.92 -8.90 -16.50
N MET A 144 -3.17 -9.35 -16.47
CA MET A 144 -3.69 -10.31 -17.45
C MET A 144 -3.51 -9.79 -18.89
N LEU A 145 -3.74 -8.50 -19.16
CA LEU A 145 -3.53 -7.93 -20.49
C LEU A 145 -2.05 -7.82 -20.90
N ILE A 146 -1.15 -7.57 -19.94
CA ILE A 146 0.26 -7.25 -20.20
C ILE A 146 1.13 -8.52 -20.23
N GLU A 147 1.03 -9.36 -19.20
CA GLU A 147 2.02 -10.42 -18.94
C GLU A 147 1.62 -11.76 -19.55
N SER A 148 0.32 -12.03 -19.67
CA SER A 148 -0.17 -13.34 -20.08
C SER A 148 -0.43 -13.48 -21.59
N GLY A 149 -0.29 -12.39 -22.35
CA GLY A 149 -0.66 -12.33 -23.76
C GLY A 149 -2.16 -12.60 -24.02
N MET A 150 -3.01 -12.55 -22.98
CA MET A 150 -4.45 -12.77 -23.12
C MET A 150 -5.08 -11.69 -23.99
N SER A 151 -5.98 -12.11 -24.88
CA SER A 151 -6.84 -11.18 -25.60
C SER A 151 -7.75 -10.40 -24.63
N LYS A 152 -8.17 -9.20 -25.03
CA LYS A 152 -9.10 -8.37 -24.26
C LYS A 152 -10.40 -9.12 -23.88
N TRP A 153 -10.86 -10.02 -24.74
CA TRP A 153 -12.05 -10.84 -24.47
C TRP A 153 -11.80 -11.87 -23.36
N GLN A 154 -10.68 -12.60 -23.40
CA GLN A 154 -10.30 -13.56 -22.36
C GLN A 154 -10.08 -12.88 -21.00
N ALA A 155 -9.41 -11.73 -20.99
CA ALA A 155 -9.21 -10.94 -19.77
C ALA A 155 -10.54 -10.44 -19.19
N ASN A 156 -11.47 -9.96 -20.02
CA ASN A 156 -12.80 -9.51 -19.59
C ASN A 156 -13.63 -10.64 -18.97
N LEU A 157 -13.61 -11.85 -19.55
CA LEU A 157 -14.32 -12.99 -18.96
C LEU A 157 -13.78 -13.34 -17.57
N ARG A 158 -12.46 -13.33 -17.39
CA ARG A 158 -11.84 -13.58 -16.08
C ARG A 158 -12.14 -12.48 -15.07
N TYR A 159 -12.14 -11.21 -15.51
CA TYR A 159 -12.53 -10.08 -14.66
C TYR A 159 -13.97 -10.21 -14.17
N LEU A 160 -14.92 -10.54 -15.05
CA LEU A 160 -16.32 -10.73 -14.70
C LEU A 160 -16.52 -11.90 -13.72
N ALA A 161 -15.71 -12.95 -13.83
CA ALA A 161 -15.74 -14.08 -12.89
C ALA A 161 -15.21 -13.74 -11.47
N LEU A 162 -14.50 -12.63 -11.32
CA LEU A 162 -14.00 -12.14 -10.04
C LEU A 162 -14.89 -11.06 -9.42
N ARG A 163 -15.87 -10.55 -10.16
CA ARG A 163 -16.77 -9.47 -9.73
C ARG A 163 -18.00 -10.02 -9.01
#